data_AF-A0A7S0L6E5-F1
#
_entry.id   AF-A0A7S0L6E5-F1
#
_cell.length_a   1.000
_cell.length_b   1.000
_cell.length_c   1.000
_cell.angle_alpha   90.00
_cell.angle_beta   90.00
_cell.angle_gamma   90.00
#
_symmetry.space_group_name_H-M   'P 1'
#
loop_
_entity.id
_entity.type
_entity.pdbx_description
1 polymer ?
#
loop_
_entity_poly.entity_id
_entity_poly.type
_entity_poly.pdbx_seq_one_letter_code
_entity_poly.pdbx_strand_id
1 'polypeptide(L)'
;MPAFSRSAVLRTLALSLAPLKPPPAHSSAPEGTVLPLMLCGGAYCVDYRVDGQSFRAVADTGSPFLLVDGTCDGRGARSSPWGCYRGAGRSSGLEDTTERFGGQDVDIQWRVGALVLGVMSVPDATFGVVRGYASGGAGQGGDGATFLGLAK
;
A
#
# COMPACT_ATOMS: atom_id res chain seq x y z
N MET A 1 -49.28 -47.33 53.17
CA MET A 1 -48.89 -45.95 52.81
C MET A 1 -47.69 -46.01 51.88
N PRO A 2 -47.61 -45.14 50.86
CA PRO A 2 -47.62 -45.54 49.44
C PRO A 2 -46.24 -45.72 48.77
N ALA A 3 -46.29 -46.46 47.66
CA ALA A 3 -45.24 -46.58 46.65
C ALA A 3 -45.09 -45.27 45.84
N PHE A 4 -43.86 -44.89 45.50
CA PHE A 4 -43.59 -43.81 44.56
C PHE A 4 -42.80 -44.34 43.36
N SER A 5 -43.53 -44.50 42.26
CA SER A 5 -43.01 -44.71 40.90
C SER A 5 -42.40 -43.39 40.40
N ARG A 6 -41.15 -43.43 39.91
CA ARG A 6 -40.52 -42.31 39.22
C ARG A 6 -40.44 -42.61 37.74
N SER A 7 -41.45 -42.18 36.99
CA SER A 7 -41.39 -42.12 35.53
C SER A 7 -40.41 -41.02 35.10
N ALA A 8 -39.30 -41.41 34.48
CA ALA A 8 -38.44 -40.49 33.76
C ALA A 8 -39.02 -40.26 32.36
N VAL A 9 -39.47 -39.04 32.08
CA VAL A 9 -39.92 -38.62 30.75
C VAL A 9 -38.70 -38.22 29.94
N LEU A 10 -38.33 -39.03 28.94
CA LEU A 10 -37.35 -38.61 27.93
C LEU A 10 -38.00 -37.56 27.02
N ARG A 11 -37.49 -36.32 27.07
CA ARG A 11 -37.77 -35.30 26.07
C ARG A 11 -36.79 -35.47 24.90
N THR A 12 -37.26 -36.02 23.80
CA THR A 12 -36.51 -36.07 22.55
C THR A 12 -36.52 -34.68 21.90
N LEU A 13 -35.38 -34.00 21.90
CA LEU A 13 -35.18 -32.78 21.10
C LEU A 13 -35.00 -33.19 19.63
N ALA A 14 -36.02 -32.95 18.81
CA ALA A 14 -35.90 -33.05 17.37
C ALA A 14 -35.16 -31.81 16.85
N LEU A 15 -33.90 -31.98 16.42
CA LEU A 15 -33.20 -30.94 15.66
C LEU A 15 -33.79 -30.85 14.26
N SER A 16 -34.53 -29.77 14.01
CA SER A 16 -34.96 -29.36 12.67
C SER A 16 -33.73 -28.92 11.85
N LEU A 17 -33.30 -29.74 10.89
CA LEU A 17 -32.38 -29.31 9.84
C LEU A 17 -33.13 -28.36 8.88
N ALA A 18 -33.01 -27.05 9.11
CA ALA A 18 -33.35 -26.08 8.08
C ALA A 18 -32.28 -26.13 6.97
N PRO A 19 -32.67 -26.13 5.68
CA PRO A 19 -31.71 -26.04 4.59
C PRO A 19 -30.99 -24.69 4.66
N LEU A 20 -29.66 -24.73 4.76
CA LEU A 20 -28.80 -23.55 4.73
C LEU A 20 -29.01 -22.82 3.39
N LYS A 21 -29.51 -21.59 3.46
CA LYS A 21 -29.55 -20.66 2.32
C LYS A 21 -28.11 -20.48 1.82
N PRO A 22 -27.80 -20.75 0.54
CA PRO A 22 -26.48 -20.49 0.00
C PRO A 22 -26.13 -19.01 0.22
N PRO A 23 -24.91 -18.69 0.68
CA PRO A 23 -24.48 -17.30 0.75
C PRO A 23 -24.59 -16.69 -0.66
N PRO A 24 -25.01 -15.42 -0.77
CA PRO A 24 -25.11 -14.75 -2.07
C PRO A 24 -23.76 -14.83 -2.78
N ALA A 25 -23.76 -15.41 -3.98
CA ALA A 25 -22.59 -15.51 -4.84
C ALA A 25 -22.28 -14.13 -5.44
N HIS A 26 -21.66 -13.25 -4.67
CA HIS A 26 -21.09 -12.01 -5.19
C HIS A 26 -19.74 -11.75 -4.53
N SER A 27 -18.70 -12.32 -5.12
CA SER A 27 -17.39 -11.68 -5.15
C SER A 27 -16.89 -11.86 -6.58
N SER A 28 -17.29 -10.94 -7.46
CA SER A 28 -16.48 -10.68 -8.64
C SER A 28 -15.09 -10.37 -8.10
N ALA A 29 -14.09 -11.20 -8.46
CA ALA A 29 -12.70 -10.88 -8.17
C ALA A 29 -12.47 -9.41 -8.56
N PRO A 30 -11.79 -8.60 -7.74
CA PRO A 30 -11.57 -7.20 -8.08
C PRO A 30 -10.97 -7.15 -9.48
N GLU A 31 -11.62 -6.42 -10.39
CA GLU A 31 -11.08 -6.17 -11.73
C GLU A 31 -9.70 -5.56 -11.54
N GLY A 32 -8.66 -6.32 -11.88
CA GLY A 32 -7.29 -5.86 -11.80
C GLY A 32 -7.07 -4.72 -12.81
N THR A 33 -6.20 -3.78 -12.47
CA THR A 33 -5.74 -2.77 -13.42
C THR A 33 -4.49 -3.27 -14.14
N VAL A 34 -4.46 -3.12 -15.47
CA VAL A 34 -3.27 -3.36 -16.29
C VAL A 34 -2.49 -2.06 -16.40
N LEU A 35 -1.21 -2.10 -16.02
CA LEU A 35 -0.32 -0.94 -16.03
C LEU A 35 0.74 -1.09 -17.12
N PRO A 36 0.93 -0.10 -18.00
CA PRO A 36 2.03 -0.11 -18.95
C PRO A 36 3.35 0.10 -18.20
N LEU A 37 4.23 -0.88 -18.29
CA LEU A 37 5.58 -0.81 -17.72
C LEU A 37 6.58 -0.37 -18.79
N MET A 38 7.59 0.40 -18.38
CA MET A 38 8.67 0.88 -19.24
C MET A 38 10.03 0.47 -18.66
N LEU A 39 10.98 0.10 -19.51
CA LEU A 39 12.34 -0.17 -19.07
C LEU A 39 13.04 1.15 -18.68
N CYS A 40 13.62 1.21 -17.49
CA CYS A 40 14.27 2.38 -16.91
C CYS A 40 15.49 1.95 -16.08
N GLY A 41 16.71 2.26 -16.53
CA GLY A 41 17.92 2.00 -15.74
C GLY A 41 18.10 0.54 -15.29
N GLY A 42 17.65 -0.44 -16.09
CA GLY A 42 17.73 -1.87 -15.77
C GLY A 42 16.57 -2.45 -14.95
N ALA A 43 15.55 -1.64 -14.62
CA ALA A 43 14.32 -2.06 -13.95
C ALA A 43 13.07 -1.71 -14.78
N TYR A 44 11.90 -2.18 -14.34
CA TYR A 44 10.62 -1.76 -14.89
C TYR A 44 10.03 -0.62 -14.05
N CYS A 45 9.69 0.47 -14.73
CA CYS A 45 9.04 1.63 -14.15
C CYS A 45 7.57 1.72 -14.54
N VAL A 46 6.82 2.41 -13.71
CA VAL A 46 5.46 2.85 -13.97
C VAL A 46 5.34 4.34 -13.67
N ASP A 47 4.55 5.03 -14.50
CA ASP A 47 4.15 6.41 -14.24
C ASP A 47 2.83 6.42 -13.45
N TYR A 48 2.73 7.32 -12.47
CA TYR A 48 1.56 7.48 -11.61
C TYR A 48 1.41 8.94 -11.19
N ARG A 49 0.31 9.27 -10.52
CA ARG A 49 0.10 10.61 -9.98
C ARG A 49 -0.28 10.56 -8.51
N VAL A 50 0.22 11.50 -7.74
CA VAL A 50 -0.20 11.77 -6.36
C VAL A 50 -0.58 13.25 -6.26
N ASP A 51 -1.79 13.53 -5.78
CA ASP A 51 -2.33 14.90 -5.67
C ASP A 51 -2.22 15.70 -6.99
N GLY A 52 -2.39 15.01 -8.13
CA GLY A 52 -2.28 15.60 -9.46
C GLY A 52 -0.86 15.88 -9.95
N GLN A 53 0.18 15.61 -9.15
CA GLN A 53 1.58 15.69 -9.56
C GLN A 53 2.02 14.35 -10.17
N SER A 54 2.82 14.41 -11.24
CA SER A 54 3.28 13.21 -11.95
C SER A 54 4.60 12.69 -11.37
N PHE A 55 4.68 11.37 -11.24
CA PHE A 55 5.84 10.66 -10.73
C PHE A 55 6.12 9.43 -11.57
N ARG A 56 7.36 8.96 -11.45
CA ARG A 56 7.83 7.68 -11.96
C ARG A 56 8.46 6.91 -10.82
N ALA A 57 8.18 5.61 -10.75
CA ALA A 57 8.78 4.73 -9.77
C ALA A 57 9.11 3.38 -10.37
N VAL A 58 10.09 2.70 -9.78
CA VAL A 58 10.34 1.28 -10.03
C VAL A 58 9.15 0.49 -9.47
N ALA A 59 8.56 -0.38 -10.28
CA ALA A 59 7.53 -1.30 -9.84
C ALA A 59 8.17 -2.42 -9.02
N ASP A 60 7.84 -2.49 -7.73
CA ASP A 60 8.40 -3.44 -6.78
C ASP A 60 7.28 -4.19 -6.07
N THR A 61 7.06 -5.46 -6.43
CA THR A 61 6.05 -6.30 -5.76
C THR A 61 6.57 -6.90 -4.44
N GLY A 62 7.83 -6.63 -4.07
CA GLY A 62 8.47 -7.14 -2.85
C GLY A 62 8.34 -6.20 -1.65
N SER A 63 7.82 -4.98 -1.85
CA SER A 63 7.70 -3.99 -0.79
C SER A 63 6.29 -3.36 -0.73
N PRO A 64 5.82 -2.91 0.44
CA PRO A 64 4.50 -2.30 0.62
C PRO A 64 4.48 -0.76 0.55
N PHE A 65 5.42 -0.10 -0.14
CA PHE A 65 5.59 1.35 -0.04
C PHE A 65 5.33 2.10 -1.34
N LEU A 66 4.44 3.09 -1.32
CA LEU A 66 4.34 4.10 -2.37
C LEU A 66 5.18 5.32 -1.96
N LEU A 67 6.27 5.61 -2.68
CA LEU A 67 7.15 6.72 -2.36
C LEU A 67 7.03 7.86 -3.38
N VAL A 68 7.45 9.06 -3.02
CA VAL A 68 7.68 10.19 -3.92
C VAL A 68 8.93 10.96 -3.46
N ASP A 69 9.69 11.54 -4.39
CA ASP A 69 10.85 12.36 -4.04
C ASP A 69 10.41 13.77 -3.61
N GLY A 70 10.78 14.17 -2.38
CA GLY A 70 10.58 15.51 -1.84
C GLY A 70 11.88 16.26 -1.54
N THR A 71 13.03 15.79 -2.05
CA THR A 71 14.38 16.36 -1.84
C THR A 71 14.80 17.34 -2.95
N CYS A 72 13.88 17.58 -3.89
CA CYS A 72 14.08 18.30 -5.14
C CYS A 72 14.03 19.84 -5.01
N ASP A 73 13.70 20.40 -3.84
CA ASP A 73 13.74 21.84 -3.58
C ASP A 73 14.83 22.16 -2.54
N GLY A 74 15.89 22.90 -2.90
CA GLY A 74 16.99 23.25 -1.97
C GLY A 74 18.35 23.50 -2.62
N ARG A 75 19.33 23.99 -1.84
CA ARG A 75 20.71 24.29 -2.30
C ARG A 75 21.54 23.04 -2.69
N GLY A 76 20.99 21.84 -2.48
CA GLY A 76 21.52 20.56 -2.95
C GLY A 76 20.46 19.73 -3.69
N ALA A 77 19.41 20.37 -4.20
CA ALA A 77 18.31 19.72 -4.90
C ALA A 77 18.84 18.86 -6.05
N ARG A 78 18.49 17.58 -6.04
CA ARG A 78 18.68 16.71 -7.20
C ARG A 78 17.55 17.01 -8.18
N SER A 79 17.90 17.23 -9.45
CA SER A 79 16.93 17.16 -10.53
C SER A 79 16.45 15.72 -10.62
N SER A 80 15.30 15.43 -10.00
CA SER A 80 14.81 14.07 -9.88
C SER A 80 14.14 13.61 -11.17
N PRO A 81 14.65 12.57 -11.85
CA PRO A 81 13.96 11.96 -12.99
C PRO A 81 12.68 11.23 -12.57
N TRP A 82 12.43 11.10 -11.25
CA TRP A 82 11.31 10.38 -10.64
C TRP A 82 10.08 11.26 -10.36
N GLY A 83 10.17 12.56 -10.62
CA GLY A 83 9.17 13.54 -10.21
C GLY A 83 9.55 14.21 -8.90
N CYS A 84 8.84 15.29 -8.55
CA CYS A 84 9.19 16.13 -7.41
C CYS A 84 7.92 16.57 -6.70
N TYR A 85 7.75 16.13 -5.46
CA TYR A 85 6.60 16.43 -4.64
C TYR A 85 6.76 17.80 -3.97
N ARG A 86 5.91 18.76 -4.35
CA ARG A 86 5.94 20.15 -3.88
C ARG A 86 4.82 20.51 -2.90
N GLY A 87 4.18 19.51 -2.31
CA GLY A 87 3.09 19.68 -1.34
C GLY A 87 3.54 19.54 0.11
N ALA A 88 2.69 20.00 1.03
CA ALA A 88 2.79 19.62 2.45
C ALA A 88 2.21 18.22 2.71
N GLY A 89 1.24 17.80 1.89
CA GLY A 89 0.43 16.60 2.08
C GLY A 89 -0.47 16.69 3.32
N ARG A 90 -1.49 15.84 3.39
CA ARG A 90 -2.25 15.64 4.63
C ARG A 90 -1.51 14.60 5.48
N SER A 91 -1.43 14.81 6.80
CA SER A 91 -0.84 13.83 7.71
C SER A 91 -1.56 12.48 7.60
N SER A 92 -0.80 11.38 7.58
CA SER A 92 -1.34 10.03 7.64
C SER A 92 -1.65 9.56 9.07
N GLY A 93 -1.16 10.28 10.09
CA GLY A 93 -1.15 9.81 11.48
C GLY A 93 -0.06 8.78 11.78
N LEU A 94 0.76 8.40 10.80
CA LEU A 94 1.96 7.59 11.00
C LEU A 94 3.14 8.50 11.38
N GLU A 95 4.01 7.99 12.25
CA GLU A 95 5.28 8.65 12.56
C GLU A 95 6.21 8.59 11.35
N ASP A 96 7.03 9.64 11.15
CA ASP A 96 8.07 9.64 10.12
C ASP A 96 9.08 8.51 10.41
N THR A 97 9.47 7.76 9.38
CA THR A 97 10.35 6.57 9.51
C THR A 97 11.64 6.71 8.71
N THR A 98 12.65 5.92 9.06
CA THR A 98 13.82 5.69 8.20
C THR A 98 13.73 4.27 7.67
N GLU A 99 13.70 4.12 6.35
CA GLU A 99 13.55 2.83 5.68
C GLU A 99 14.76 2.52 4.80
N ARG A 100 15.04 1.23 4.57
CA ARG A 100 16.10 0.80 3.65
C ARG A 100 15.55 0.10 2.41
N PHE A 101 15.80 0.68 1.24
CA PHE A 101 15.42 0.12 -0.07
C PHE A 101 16.58 0.15 -1.05
N GLY A 102 16.79 -0.94 -1.79
CA GLY A 102 17.84 -1.00 -2.80
C GLY A 102 19.24 -0.66 -2.27
N GLY A 103 19.50 -0.91 -0.98
CA GLY A 103 20.76 -0.57 -0.32
C GLY A 103 20.89 0.89 0.14
N GLN A 104 19.83 1.70 0.06
CA GLN A 104 19.81 3.09 0.49
C GLN A 104 18.90 3.27 1.71
N ASP A 105 19.39 3.98 2.73
CA ASP A 105 18.59 4.43 3.87
C ASP A 105 17.97 5.80 3.54
N VAL A 106 16.65 5.89 3.63
CA VAL A 106 15.87 7.08 3.29
C VAL A 106 14.99 7.51 4.46
N ASP A 107 14.95 8.82 4.71
CA ASP A 107 14.06 9.43 5.69
C ASP A 107 12.71 9.73 5.01
N ILE A 108 11.65 9.15 5.57
CA ILE A 108 10.32 9.13 4.99
C ILE A 108 9.34 9.84 5.89
N GLN A 109 8.61 10.74 5.26
CA GLN A 109 7.50 11.44 5.86
C GLN A 109 6.18 10.92 5.29
N TRP A 110 5.37 10.27 6.12
CA TRP A 110 4.14 9.61 5.65
C TRP A 110 2.97 10.60 5.51
N ARG A 111 2.30 10.55 4.36
CA ARG A 111 1.20 11.44 3.99
C ARG A 111 0.05 10.66 3.36
N VAL A 112 -1.11 11.30 3.30
CA VAL A 112 -2.30 10.78 2.61
C VAL A 112 -2.67 11.74 1.49
N GLY A 113 -2.95 11.18 0.31
CA GLY A 113 -3.32 11.94 -0.88
C GLY A 113 -3.99 11.08 -1.94
N ALA A 114 -4.40 11.73 -3.02
CA ALA A 114 -5.11 11.06 -4.11
C ALA A 114 -4.11 10.41 -5.07
N LEU A 115 -4.09 9.08 -5.12
CA LEU A 115 -3.30 8.28 -6.06
C LEU A 115 -4.11 7.99 -7.32
N VAL A 116 -3.49 8.19 -8.49
CA VAL A 116 -3.97 7.69 -9.77
C VAL A 116 -2.91 6.81 -10.39
N LEU A 117 -3.28 5.57 -10.71
CA LEU A 117 -2.41 4.54 -11.28
C LEU A 117 -3.13 3.87 -12.46
N GLY A 118 -2.79 4.27 -13.69
CA GLY A 118 -3.54 3.87 -14.87
C GLY A 118 -5.00 4.37 -14.82
N VAL A 119 -5.95 3.44 -14.86
CA VAL A 119 -7.39 3.74 -14.72
C VAL A 119 -7.89 3.66 -13.28
N MET A 120 -7.04 3.20 -12.34
CA MET A 120 -7.37 3.09 -10.93
C MET A 120 -7.14 4.43 -10.22
N SER A 121 -8.08 4.80 -9.34
CA SER A 121 -7.95 5.96 -8.46
C SER A 121 -8.21 5.54 -7.01
N VAL A 122 -7.32 5.95 -6.11
CA VAL A 122 -7.43 5.74 -4.66
C VAL A 122 -7.38 7.12 -4.01
N PRO A 123 -8.52 7.67 -3.52
CA PRO A 123 -8.59 9.06 -3.05
C PRO A 123 -7.77 9.34 -1.79
N ASP A 124 -7.60 8.32 -0.94
CA ASP A 124 -6.91 8.42 0.35
C ASP A 124 -5.80 7.36 0.44
N ALA A 125 -4.84 7.42 -0.49
CA ALA A 125 -3.67 6.54 -0.46
C ALA A 125 -2.61 7.07 0.51
N THR A 126 -2.08 6.21 1.37
CA THR A 126 -0.87 6.51 2.15
C THR A 126 0.35 6.43 1.24
N PHE A 127 1.18 7.46 1.28
CA PHE A 127 2.44 7.53 0.54
C PHE A 127 3.55 8.16 1.39
N GLY A 128 4.79 7.80 1.11
CA GLY A 128 5.98 8.34 1.77
C GLY A 128 6.63 9.44 0.93
N VAL A 129 6.83 10.62 1.50
CA VAL A 129 7.66 11.66 0.89
C VAL A 129 9.09 11.48 1.39
N VAL A 130 10.02 11.22 0.47
CA VAL A 130 11.45 11.15 0.79
C VAL A 130 11.94 12.56 1.12
N ARG A 131 12.47 12.75 2.34
CA ARG A 131 12.97 14.04 2.84
C ARG A 131 14.48 14.08 2.99
N GLY A 132 15.12 12.93 3.04
CA GLY A 132 16.56 12.81 3.20
C GLY A 132 17.06 11.44 2.77
N TYR A 133 18.35 11.39 2.45
CA TYR A 133 19.11 10.16 2.34
C TYR A 133 20.10 10.19 3.50
N ALA A 134 20.08 9.18 4.36
CA ALA A 134 20.90 9.20 5.55
C ALA A 134 22.39 9.29 5.16
N SER A 135 23.13 10.20 5.81
CA SER A 135 24.51 10.60 5.50
C SER A 135 25.57 9.49 5.61
N GLY A 136 25.19 8.25 5.90
CA GLY A 136 26.06 7.06 5.89
C GLY A 136 26.02 6.25 4.60
N GLY A 137 25.06 6.54 3.70
CA GLY A 137 24.86 5.83 2.42
C GLY A 137 25.58 6.48 1.23
N ALA A 138 26.71 7.16 1.46
CA ALA A 138 27.54 7.71 0.39
C ALA A 138 28.15 6.56 -0.45
N GLY A 139 27.40 6.06 -1.44
CA GLY A 139 27.96 5.31 -2.57
C GLY A 139 27.58 3.84 -2.74
N GLN A 140 26.36 3.39 -2.41
CA GLN A 140 25.97 1.98 -2.66
C GLN A 140 24.70 1.71 -3.49
N GLY A 141 23.98 2.73 -3.95
CA GLY A 141 22.83 2.53 -4.85
C GLY A 141 22.64 3.74 -5.77
N GLY A 142 22.09 3.53 -6.97
CA GLY A 142 21.91 4.54 -8.04
C GLY A 142 21.08 5.77 -7.66
N ASP A 143 20.68 6.57 -8.66
CA ASP A 143 20.15 7.95 -8.59
C ASP A 143 18.88 8.20 -7.73
N GLY A 144 18.78 7.70 -6.50
CA GLY A 144 17.70 7.98 -5.55
C GLY A 144 16.35 7.49 -6.03
N ALA A 145 16.28 6.25 -6.54
CA ALA A 145 15.05 5.71 -7.13
C ALA A 145 13.85 5.78 -6.17
N THR A 146 12.71 6.20 -6.71
CA THR A 146 11.42 6.13 -6.03
C THR A 146 10.79 4.76 -6.33
N PHE A 147 10.11 4.15 -5.35
CA PHE A 147 9.52 2.82 -5.46
C PHE A 147 8.01 2.87 -5.36
N LEU A 148 7.33 2.06 -6.18
CA LEU A 148 5.93 1.72 -6.06
C LEU A 148 5.84 0.26 -5.64
N GLY A 149 5.66 0.09 -4.34
CA GLY A 149 5.43 -1.15 -3.64
C GLY A 149 4.02 -1.66 -3.85
N LEU A 150 3.88 -2.91 -4.33
CA LEU A 150 2.60 -3.61 -4.41
C LEU A 150 2.64 -4.82 -3.47
N ALA A 151 2.06 -4.69 -2.28
CA ALA A 151 1.85 -5.82 -1.39
C ALA A 151 0.55 -6.57 -1.74
N LYS A 152 0.57 -7.89 -1.56
CA LYS A 152 -0.59 -8.78 -1.71
C LYS A 152 -1.43 -8.84 -0.44
#